data_AF-A0A1S4DW36-F1
#
_entry.id   AF-A0A1S4DW36-F1
#
_cell.length_a   1.000
_cell.length_b   1.000
_cell.length_c   1.000
_cell.angle_alpha   90.00
_cell.angle_beta   90.00
_cell.angle_gamma   90.00
#
_symmetry.space_group_name_H-M   'P 1'
#
loop_
_entity.id
_entity.type
_entity.pdbx_description
1 polymer ?
#
loop_
_entity_poly.entity_id
_entity_poly.type
_entity_poly.pdbx_seq_one_letter_code
_entity_poly.pdbx_strand_id
1 'polypeptide(L)'
;MSQKALDYESINETVKKAQYAVRGELYLRASELQKEGKKIIFTNVGNPHALGQKPLTFPRQVVALCQAPFLLEDPNVGLIFPADAIARAKSYLSLIPGGLGAYSDSRGIPAIRKEVADFIGRRDGYPSFFFGSGFQLADIIHCISQVLRDMGPPISNELQLISFHTVSKGYWGECGQRGGYFEMTNIPPRTVDEIYKVASISLSPNVLAQIFMGLMVNPPKPDDFSYDQYISER
;
A
#
# COMPACT_ATOMS: atom_id res chain seq x y z
N MET A 1 -48.98 6.98 -0.44
CA MET A 1 -47.87 6.94 0.55
C MET A 1 -46.83 7.95 0.09
N SER A 2 -46.35 8.83 0.96
CA SER A 2 -45.29 9.78 0.57
C SER A 2 -44.04 8.99 0.20
N GLN A 3 -43.43 9.31 -0.93
CA GLN A 3 -42.14 8.74 -1.33
C GLN A 3 -41.15 8.95 -0.18
N LYS A 4 -40.44 7.90 0.22
CA LYS A 4 -39.43 8.05 1.27
C LYS A 4 -38.29 8.90 0.70
N ALA A 5 -37.73 9.78 1.52
CA ALA A 5 -36.66 10.68 1.09
C ALA A 5 -35.39 9.93 0.61
N LEU A 6 -35.24 8.66 0.99
CA LEU A 6 -34.21 7.76 0.49
C LEU A 6 -34.79 6.34 0.35
N ASP A 7 -34.96 5.86 -0.88
CA ASP A 7 -35.36 4.49 -1.22
C ASP A 7 -34.59 3.95 -2.44
N TYR A 8 -34.78 2.67 -2.77
CA TYR A 8 -34.09 2.06 -3.92
C TYR A 8 -34.42 2.77 -5.24
N GLU A 9 -35.61 3.34 -5.38
CA GLU A 9 -35.97 4.07 -6.60
C GLU A 9 -35.26 5.42 -6.68
N SER A 10 -35.00 6.06 -5.53
CA SER A 10 -34.39 7.40 -5.44
C SER A 10 -32.86 7.43 -5.46
N ILE A 11 -32.17 6.29 -5.31
CA ILE A 11 -30.69 6.24 -5.36
C ILE A 11 -30.16 6.30 -6.80
N ASN A 12 -28.90 6.71 -6.97
CA ASN A 12 -28.24 6.87 -8.26
C ASN A 12 -28.20 5.54 -9.05
N GLU A 13 -28.63 5.57 -10.32
CA GLU A 13 -28.64 4.42 -11.24
C GLU A 13 -27.29 3.71 -11.39
N THR A 14 -26.18 4.45 -11.28
CA THR A 14 -24.82 3.89 -11.32
C THR A 14 -24.56 3.00 -10.11
N VAL A 15 -25.10 3.35 -8.94
CA VAL A 15 -25.00 2.54 -7.71
C VAL A 15 -25.83 1.27 -7.85
N LYS A 16 -27.04 1.36 -8.44
CA LYS A 16 -27.89 0.18 -8.71
C LYS A 16 -27.22 -0.83 -9.64
N LYS A 17 -26.51 -0.33 -10.66
CA LYS A 17 -25.80 -1.15 -11.66
C LYS A 17 -24.48 -1.72 -11.16
N ALA A 18 -23.89 -1.17 -10.10
CA ALA A 18 -22.60 -1.60 -9.59
C ALA A 18 -22.69 -3.02 -8.99
N GLN A 19 -21.85 -3.94 -9.47
CA GLN A 19 -21.78 -5.32 -8.97
C GLN A 19 -20.44 -5.56 -8.26
N TYR A 20 -20.48 -6.20 -7.09
CA TYR A 20 -19.27 -6.59 -6.35
C TYR A 20 -19.35 -8.08 -5.97
N ALA A 21 -18.92 -8.94 -6.91
CA ALA A 21 -19.07 -10.38 -6.80
C ALA A 21 -18.17 -11.03 -5.73
N VAL A 22 -17.03 -10.40 -5.39
CA VAL A 22 -16.04 -10.93 -4.44
C VAL A 22 -16.62 -11.15 -3.03
N ARG A 23 -17.55 -10.28 -2.60
CA ARG A 23 -18.35 -10.46 -1.38
C ARG A 23 -19.85 -10.46 -1.69
N GLY A 24 -20.20 -11.03 -2.84
CA GLY A 24 -21.59 -11.14 -3.31
C GLY A 24 -22.34 -12.31 -2.67
N GLU A 25 -23.34 -12.83 -3.39
CA GLU A 25 -24.28 -13.86 -2.93
C GLU A 25 -23.59 -15.11 -2.34
N LEU A 26 -22.55 -15.64 -3.00
CA LEU A 26 -21.82 -16.81 -2.50
C LEU A 26 -21.15 -16.56 -1.15
N TYR A 27 -20.57 -15.37 -0.96
CA TYR A 27 -19.96 -15.00 0.32
C TYR A 27 -21.02 -14.85 1.41
N LEU A 28 -22.17 -14.24 1.09
CA LEU A 28 -23.28 -14.09 2.02
C LEU A 28 -23.82 -15.46 2.45
N ARG A 29 -24.05 -16.36 1.50
CA ARG A 29 -24.49 -17.73 1.80
C ARG A 29 -23.45 -18.50 2.61
N ALA A 30 -22.17 -18.39 2.26
CA ALA A 30 -21.09 -18.99 3.02
C ALA A 30 -21.02 -18.45 4.47
N SER A 31 -21.30 -17.16 4.67
CA SER A 31 -21.34 -16.54 6.00
C SER A 31 -22.54 -17.02 6.84
N GLU A 32 -23.70 -17.26 6.22
CA GLU A 32 -24.85 -17.88 6.90
C GLU A 32 -24.53 -19.30 7.34
N LEU A 33 -23.98 -20.12 6.44
CA LEU A 33 -23.56 -21.49 6.74
C LEU A 33 -22.53 -21.54 7.88
N GLN A 34 -21.62 -20.56 7.93
CA GLN A 34 -20.67 -20.45 9.04
C GLN A 34 -21.38 -20.14 10.38
N LYS A 35 -22.39 -19.27 10.39
CA LYS A 35 -23.21 -18.99 11.58
C LYS A 35 -24.03 -20.19 12.02
N GLU A 36 -24.44 -21.04 11.08
CA GLU A 36 -25.07 -22.36 11.35
C GLU A 36 -24.06 -23.39 11.91
N GLY A 37 -22.79 -23.03 12.11
CA GLY A 37 -21.76 -23.89 12.67
C GLY A 37 -21.02 -24.74 11.65
N LYS A 38 -21.24 -24.54 10.34
CA LYS A 38 -20.48 -25.27 9.31
C LYS A 38 -19.07 -24.73 9.19
N LYS A 39 -18.12 -25.65 9.01
CA LYS A 39 -16.74 -25.28 8.70
C LYS A 39 -16.65 -24.78 7.26
N ILE A 40 -16.39 -23.49 7.11
CA ILE A 40 -16.24 -22.81 5.82
C ILE A 40 -14.80 -22.32 5.69
N ILE A 41 -14.20 -22.56 4.52
CA ILE A 41 -12.89 -22.02 4.16
C ILE A 41 -13.13 -20.98 3.06
N PHE A 42 -12.86 -19.72 3.37
CA PHE A 42 -13.05 -18.62 2.43
C PHE A 42 -11.86 -18.53 1.47
N THR A 43 -12.06 -18.96 0.23
CA THR A 43 -11.09 -18.86 -0.87
C THR A 43 -11.46 -17.79 -1.90
N ASN A 44 -12.41 -16.90 -1.55
CA ASN A 44 -12.95 -15.87 -2.44
C ASN A 44 -12.13 -14.57 -2.45
N VAL A 45 -11.28 -14.34 -1.44
CA VAL A 45 -10.44 -13.13 -1.31
C VAL A 45 -9.00 -13.55 -1.05
N GLY A 46 -8.06 -12.95 -1.78
CA GLY A 46 -6.63 -13.07 -1.47
C GLY A 46 -6.28 -12.30 -0.20
N ASN A 47 -6.56 -12.90 0.97
CA ASN A 47 -6.32 -12.38 2.31
C ASN A 47 -5.48 -13.40 3.11
N PRO A 48 -4.16 -13.46 2.87
CA PRO A 48 -3.38 -14.60 3.33
C PRO A 48 -3.20 -14.63 4.86
N HIS A 49 -3.18 -13.48 5.54
CA HIS A 49 -3.15 -13.44 7.00
C HIS A 49 -4.38 -14.10 7.63
N ALA A 50 -5.56 -13.97 7.01
CA ALA A 50 -6.76 -14.68 7.46
C ALA A 50 -6.70 -16.20 7.27
N LEU A 51 -5.78 -16.68 6.43
CA LEU A 51 -5.52 -18.11 6.18
C LEU A 51 -4.28 -18.62 6.92
N GLY A 52 -3.69 -17.82 7.81
CA GLY A 52 -2.60 -18.24 8.70
C GLY A 52 -1.20 -17.84 8.25
N GLN A 53 -1.04 -17.07 7.16
CA GLN A 53 0.26 -16.44 6.88
C GLN A 53 0.62 -15.52 8.05
N LYS A 54 1.85 -15.67 8.58
CA LYS A 54 2.36 -14.80 9.63
C LYS A 54 2.83 -13.47 9.02
N PRO A 55 2.58 -12.33 9.69
CA PRO A 55 3.13 -11.06 9.24
C PRO A 55 4.66 -11.05 9.40
N LEU A 56 5.34 -10.32 8.53
CA LEU A 56 6.79 -10.11 8.63
C LEU A 56 7.12 -9.31 9.91
N THR A 57 8.15 -9.73 10.64
CA THR A 57 8.49 -9.16 11.96
C THR A 57 9.05 -7.75 11.84
N PHE A 58 10.03 -7.54 10.95
CA PHE A 58 10.72 -6.26 10.81
C PHE A 58 9.76 -5.08 10.50
N PRO A 59 8.83 -5.19 9.52
CA PRO A 59 7.90 -4.09 9.26
C PRO A 59 6.97 -3.79 10.44
N ARG A 60 6.55 -4.83 11.17
CA ARG A 60 5.71 -4.68 12.36
C ARG A 60 6.44 -3.97 13.50
N GLN A 61 7.71 -4.28 13.70
CA GLN A 61 8.57 -3.61 14.69
C GLN A 61 8.72 -2.13 14.38
N VAL A 62 9.09 -1.77 13.14
CA VAL A 62 9.25 -0.36 12.74
C VAL A 62 7.93 0.40 12.92
N VAL A 63 6.82 -0.16 12.44
CA VAL A 63 5.51 0.50 12.52
C VAL A 63 5.04 0.64 13.97
N ALA A 64 5.28 -0.35 14.84
CA ALA A 64 4.95 -0.25 16.26
C ALA A 64 5.68 0.92 16.92
N LEU A 65 6.99 1.07 16.65
CA LEU A 65 7.78 2.20 17.15
C LEU A 65 7.34 3.55 16.56
N CYS A 66 6.93 3.59 15.29
CA CYS A 66 6.37 4.80 14.70
C CYS A 66 5.00 5.18 15.30
N GLN A 67 4.16 4.19 15.63
CA GLN A 67 2.82 4.39 16.18
C GLN A 67 2.86 4.77 17.67
N ALA A 68 3.84 4.26 18.40
CA ALA A 68 4.07 4.51 19.83
C ALA A 68 5.49 5.09 20.05
N PRO A 69 5.76 6.33 19.61
CA PRO A 69 7.10 6.90 19.62
C PRO A 69 7.70 7.06 21.02
N PHE A 70 6.87 7.12 22.08
CA PHE A 70 7.34 7.12 23.47
C PHE A 70 8.15 5.86 23.84
N LEU A 71 7.98 4.75 23.12
CA LEU A 71 8.81 3.56 23.30
C LEU A 71 10.28 3.80 22.94
N LEU A 72 10.57 4.78 22.07
CA LEU A 72 11.95 5.12 21.68
C LEU A 72 12.72 5.84 22.80
N GLU A 73 12.03 6.32 23.82
CA GLU A 73 12.59 6.97 25.00
C GLU A 73 12.87 5.98 26.14
N ASP A 74 12.30 4.77 26.07
CA ASP A 74 12.53 3.72 27.07
C ASP A 74 13.98 3.22 26.97
N PRO A 75 14.77 3.24 28.06
CA PRO A 75 16.15 2.74 28.04
C PRO A 75 16.25 1.25 27.68
N ASN A 76 15.16 0.49 27.81
CA ASN A 76 15.08 -0.94 27.49
C ASN A 76 14.60 -1.21 26.06
N VAL A 77 14.34 -0.20 25.23
CA VAL A 77 13.83 -0.39 23.86
C VAL A 77 14.72 -1.32 23.03
N GLY A 78 16.04 -1.24 23.21
CA GLY A 78 17.02 -2.09 22.54
C GLY A 78 17.05 -3.55 23.00
N LEU A 79 16.37 -3.89 24.11
CA LEU A 79 16.17 -5.28 24.55
C LEU A 79 15.00 -5.95 23.80
N ILE A 80 14.07 -5.16 23.26
CA ILE A 80 12.83 -5.64 22.62
C ILE A 80 12.89 -5.49 21.10
N PHE A 81 13.49 -4.40 20.60
CA PHE A 81 13.56 -4.08 19.19
C PHE A 81 15.02 -4.09 18.69
N PRO A 82 15.29 -4.63 17.50
CA PRO A 82 16.62 -4.63 16.92
C PRO A 82 17.03 -3.21 16.51
N ALA A 83 18.35 -2.95 16.50
CA ALA A 83 18.90 -1.60 16.34
C ALA A 83 18.52 -0.95 15.00
N ASP A 84 18.44 -1.73 13.94
CA ASP A 84 18.03 -1.31 12.59
C ASP A 84 16.54 -0.94 12.52
N ALA A 85 15.66 -1.65 13.22
CA ALA A 85 14.25 -1.28 13.33
C ALA A 85 14.06 0.04 14.09
N ILE A 86 14.80 0.23 15.20
CA ILE A 86 14.82 1.48 15.96
C ILE A 86 15.33 2.64 15.09
N ALA A 87 16.44 2.43 14.39
CA ALA A 87 17.03 3.43 13.50
C ALA A 87 16.06 3.81 12.36
N ARG A 88 15.41 2.81 11.75
CA ARG A 88 14.42 3.04 10.70
C ARG A 88 13.21 3.81 11.21
N ALA A 89 12.68 3.46 12.38
CA ALA A 89 11.56 4.16 12.99
C ALA A 89 11.89 5.63 13.29
N LYS A 90 13.07 5.90 13.89
CA LYS A 90 13.57 7.26 14.14
C LYS A 90 13.72 8.06 12.83
N SER A 91 14.29 7.44 11.79
CA SER A 91 14.42 8.06 10.48
C SER A 91 13.07 8.44 9.89
N TYR A 92 12.06 7.55 9.91
CA TYR A 92 10.74 7.90 9.39
C TYR A 92 10.06 8.98 10.21
N LEU A 93 10.11 8.92 11.54
CA LEU A 93 9.53 9.95 12.40
C LEU A 93 10.15 11.34 12.15
N SER A 94 11.46 11.43 11.89
CA SER A 94 12.10 12.70 11.53
C SER A 94 11.67 13.28 10.18
N LEU A 95 11.12 12.44 9.29
CA LEU A 95 10.72 12.80 7.93
C LEU A 95 9.21 13.05 7.81
N ILE A 96 8.46 12.87 8.90
CA ILE A 96 7.01 13.01 8.95
C ILE A 96 6.65 14.06 10.02
N PRO A 97 6.65 15.34 9.66
CA PRO A 97 6.22 16.41 10.56
C PRO A 97 4.79 16.14 11.06
N GLY A 98 4.57 16.24 12.37
CA GLY A 98 3.27 15.92 12.99
C GLY A 98 3.01 14.43 13.22
N GLY A 99 4.00 13.57 12.95
CA GLY A 99 3.93 12.13 13.21
C GLY A 99 2.88 11.42 12.35
N LEU A 100 2.44 10.25 12.80
CA LEU A 100 1.54 9.38 12.02
C LEU A 100 0.08 9.86 11.99
N GLY A 101 -0.28 10.84 12.82
CA GLY A 101 -1.64 11.37 12.93
C GLY A 101 -1.93 12.55 11.99
N ALA A 102 -0.89 13.21 11.46
CA ALA A 102 -1.05 14.33 10.55
C ALA A 102 -1.27 13.86 9.11
N TYR A 103 -1.93 14.70 8.31
CA TYR A 103 -1.95 14.51 6.86
C TYR A 103 -0.56 14.70 6.27
N SER A 104 -0.26 13.91 5.25
CA SER A 104 0.91 14.10 4.39
C SER A 104 0.53 14.92 3.14
N ASP A 105 1.48 15.16 2.24
CA ASP A 105 1.15 15.64 0.88
C ASP A 105 0.15 14.66 0.22
N SER A 106 -0.72 15.14 -0.67
CA SER A 106 -1.72 14.28 -1.34
C SER A 106 -1.12 13.17 -2.18
N ARG A 107 0.15 13.31 -2.56
CA ARG A 107 0.97 12.29 -3.25
C ARG A 107 1.73 11.40 -2.27
N GLY A 108 1.63 11.68 -0.98
CA GLY A 108 2.30 11.06 0.15
C GLY A 108 3.68 11.62 0.49
N ILE A 109 4.28 11.03 1.52
CA ILE A 109 5.48 11.48 2.21
C ILE A 109 6.67 11.51 1.23
N PRO A 110 7.27 12.69 0.96
CA PRO A 110 8.31 12.85 -0.05
C PRO A 110 9.48 11.86 0.09
N ALA A 111 9.88 11.54 1.32
CA ALA A 111 10.94 10.57 1.58
C ALA A 111 10.57 9.16 1.09
N ILE A 112 9.37 8.68 1.42
CA ILE A 112 8.89 7.35 0.97
C ILE A 112 8.72 7.33 -0.54
N ARG A 113 8.22 8.42 -1.14
CA ARG A 113 8.15 8.54 -2.60
C ARG A 113 9.52 8.39 -3.26
N LYS A 114 10.55 8.97 -2.65
CA LYS A 114 11.94 8.83 -3.11
C LYS A 114 12.42 7.38 -2.97
N GLU A 115 12.15 6.72 -1.84
CA GLU A 115 12.49 5.30 -1.67
C GLU A 115 11.85 4.41 -2.74
N VAL A 116 10.59 4.68 -3.10
CA VAL A 116 9.88 3.99 -4.19
C VAL A 116 10.52 4.27 -5.54
N ALA A 117 10.82 5.53 -5.86
CA ALA A 117 11.49 5.90 -7.10
C ALA A 117 12.88 5.23 -7.22
N ASP A 118 13.66 5.24 -6.14
CA ASP A 118 14.98 4.61 -6.09
C ASP A 118 14.86 3.09 -6.25
N PHE A 119 13.81 2.47 -5.69
CA PHE A 119 13.53 1.05 -5.88
C PHE A 119 13.18 0.70 -7.32
N ILE A 120 12.26 1.45 -7.93
CA ILE A 120 11.91 1.25 -9.35
C ILE A 120 13.16 1.42 -10.21
N GLY A 121 13.99 2.44 -9.92
CA GLY A 121 15.22 2.67 -10.66
C GLY A 121 16.25 1.55 -10.52
N ARG A 122 16.43 1.00 -9.32
CA ARG A 122 17.31 -0.17 -9.11
C ARG A 122 16.76 -1.43 -9.77
N ARG A 123 15.44 -1.65 -9.74
CA ARG A 123 14.79 -2.83 -10.29
C ARG A 123 14.83 -2.83 -11.82
N ASP A 124 14.53 -1.68 -12.43
CA ASP A 124 14.34 -1.57 -13.87
C ASP A 124 15.60 -1.09 -14.61
N GLY A 125 16.59 -0.53 -13.90
CA GLY A 125 17.82 0.00 -14.49
C GLY A 125 17.69 1.42 -15.09
N TYR A 126 16.57 2.11 -14.87
CA TYR A 126 16.30 3.44 -15.42
C TYR A 126 15.71 4.40 -14.38
N PRO A 127 15.98 5.71 -14.44
CA PRO A 127 15.37 6.67 -13.53
C PRO A 127 13.84 6.65 -13.57
N SER A 128 13.22 6.66 -12.39
CA SER A 128 11.76 6.69 -12.21
C SER A 128 11.32 8.03 -11.61
N PHE A 129 10.23 8.59 -12.14
CA PHE A 129 9.57 9.76 -11.58
C PHE A 129 8.26 9.35 -10.93
N PHE A 130 8.32 9.15 -9.63
CA PHE A 130 7.18 8.72 -8.84
C PHE A 130 6.23 9.88 -8.50
N PHE A 131 4.93 9.71 -8.80
CA PHE A 131 3.95 10.79 -8.59
C PHE A 131 3.00 10.57 -7.41
N GLY A 132 2.73 9.35 -6.92
CA GLY A 132 1.74 9.18 -5.85
C GLY A 132 1.77 7.84 -5.11
N SER A 133 1.83 7.91 -3.77
CA SER A 133 1.65 6.79 -2.84
C SER A 133 0.30 6.87 -2.17
N GLY A 134 -0.40 5.73 -2.10
CA GLY A 134 -1.46 5.44 -1.14
C GLY A 134 -2.89 5.43 -1.70
N PHE A 135 -3.07 5.09 -2.97
CA PHE A 135 -4.40 4.66 -3.42
C PHE A 135 -4.75 3.34 -2.74
N GLN A 136 -6.03 3.16 -2.39
CA GLN A 136 -6.55 1.88 -1.90
C GLN A 136 -6.60 0.85 -3.03
N LEU A 137 -5.43 0.48 -3.53
CA LEU A 137 -5.22 -0.51 -4.57
C LEU A 137 -5.15 -1.87 -3.89
N ALA A 138 -6.30 -2.54 -3.84
CA ALA A 138 -6.42 -3.82 -3.16
C ALA A 138 -5.71 -4.95 -3.93
N ASP A 139 -5.63 -4.87 -5.27
CA ASP A 139 -5.41 -6.09 -6.08
C ASP A 139 -4.49 -5.94 -7.31
N ILE A 140 -3.83 -4.80 -7.56
CA ILE A 140 -3.02 -4.62 -8.77
C ILE A 140 -1.52 -4.64 -8.47
N ILE A 141 -0.80 -5.58 -9.08
CA ILE A 141 0.66 -5.55 -9.24
C ILE A 141 0.95 -5.58 -10.74
N HIS A 142 1.25 -4.44 -11.33
CA HIS A 142 1.80 -4.35 -12.68
C HIS A 142 2.88 -3.28 -12.71
N CYS A 143 4.13 -3.73 -12.87
CA CYS A 143 5.27 -2.86 -13.11
C CYS A 143 5.89 -3.25 -14.44
N ILE A 144 5.40 -2.62 -15.52
CA ILE A 144 5.84 -2.89 -16.89
C ILE A 144 6.70 -1.76 -17.46
N SER A 145 7.14 -0.82 -16.60
CA SER A 145 7.94 0.33 -16.97
C SER A 145 9.27 -0.07 -17.61
N GLN A 146 9.89 -1.17 -17.15
CA GLN A 146 11.06 -1.77 -17.81
C GLN A 146 10.75 -2.21 -19.25
N VAL A 147 9.67 -2.97 -19.45
CA VAL A 147 9.27 -3.48 -20.78
C VAL A 147 9.05 -2.33 -21.75
N LEU A 148 8.35 -1.26 -21.32
CA LEU A 148 8.14 -0.07 -22.14
C LEU A 148 9.47 0.57 -22.58
N ARG A 149 10.46 0.62 -21.69
CA ARG A 149 11.77 1.20 -22.01
C ARG A 149 12.58 0.31 -22.95
N ASP A 150 12.54 -0.99 -22.74
CA ASP A 150 13.24 -1.98 -23.57
C ASP A 150 12.69 -2.07 -25.01
N MET A 151 11.43 -1.65 -25.24
CA MET A 151 10.86 -1.54 -26.59
C MET A 151 11.52 -0.45 -27.45
N GLY A 152 12.24 0.50 -26.84
CA GLY A 152 12.95 1.58 -27.52
C GLY A 152 12.04 2.61 -28.22
N PRO A 153 12.64 3.67 -28.80
CA PRO A 153 11.88 4.69 -29.52
C PRO A 153 11.24 4.16 -30.81
N PRO A 154 10.07 4.70 -31.21
CA PRO A 154 9.34 5.79 -30.58
C PRO A 154 8.50 5.36 -29.37
N ILE A 155 8.23 4.06 -29.22
CA ILE A 155 7.25 3.52 -28.25
C ILE A 155 7.61 3.92 -26.83
N SER A 156 8.88 3.80 -26.43
CA SER A 156 9.36 4.15 -25.08
C SER A 156 9.09 5.61 -24.70
N ASN A 157 8.98 6.51 -25.68
CA ASN A 157 8.86 7.95 -25.48
C ASN A 157 7.42 8.45 -25.61
N GLU A 158 6.57 7.73 -26.35
CA GLU A 158 5.23 8.19 -26.70
C GLU A 158 4.13 7.45 -25.93
N LEU A 159 4.33 6.17 -25.60
CA LEU A 159 3.29 5.40 -24.93
C LEU A 159 3.10 5.90 -23.49
N GLN A 160 1.89 6.33 -23.20
CA GLN A 160 1.44 6.70 -21.87
C GLN A 160 1.20 5.45 -21.03
N LEU A 161 1.82 5.38 -19.87
CA LEU A 161 1.74 4.22 -18.98
C LEU A 161 1.48 4.65 -17.54
N ILE A 162 0.60 3.92 -16.86
CA ILE A 162 0.43 3.97 -15.41
C ILE A 162 0.65 2.57 -14.85
N SER A 163 1.72 2.41 -14.06
CA SER A 163 2.08 1.15 -13.39
C SER A 163 1.61 1.19 -11.94
N PHE A 164 1.11 0.08 -11.40
CA PHE A 164 0.56 -0.01 -10.04
C PHE A 164 1.30 -1.08 -9.21
N HIS A 165 1.48 -0.83 -7.92
CA HIS A 165 1.98 -1.82 -6.97
C HIS A 165 1.25 -1.70 -5.63
N THR A 166 1.06 -2.81 -4.92
CA THR A 166 0.40 -2.83 -3.60
C THR A 166 1.24 -3.60 -2.57
N VAL A 167 1.09 -3.26 -1.28
CA VAL A 167 1.63 -4.06 -0.16
C VAL A 167 0.73 -5.26 0.19
N SER A 168 -0.44 -5.33 -0.44
CA SER A 168 -1.52 -6.28 -0.10
C SER A 168 -1.29 -7.72 -0.60
N LYS A 169 -0.24 -7.96 -1.39
CA LYS A 169 -0.02 -9.21 -2.14
C LYS A 169 1.41 -9.70 -1.99
N GLY A 170 1.71 -10.86 -2.57
CA GLY A 170 2.98 -11.55 -2.39
C GLY A 170 3.19 -12.00 -0.95
N TYR A 171 4.45 -12.19 -0.56
CA TYR A 171 4.84 -12.59 0.80
C TYR A 171 4.60 -11.49 1.85
N TRP A 172 4.23 -10.26 1.45
CA TRP A 172 3.83 -9.21 2.39
C TRP A 172 2.40 -9.42 2.92
N GLY A 173 1.43 -9.62 2.02
CA GLY A 173 0.06 -9.94 2.41
C GLY A 173 -0.65 -8.89 3.29
N GLU A 174 -0.16 -7.64 3.31
CA GLU A 174 -0.60 -6.57 4.22
C GLU A 174 -1.90 -5.90 3.76
N CYS A 175 -2.92 -6.69 3.41
CA CYS A 175 -4.17 -6.21 2.78
C CYS A 175 -4.91 -5.17 3.63
N GLY A 176 -4.87 -5.33 4.95
CA GLY A 176 -5.52 -4.44 5.91
C GLY A 176 -4.88 -3.05 6.00
N GLN A 177 -3.61 -2.92 5.60
CA GLN A 177 -2.90 -1.64 5.64
C GLN A 177 -3.34 -0.72 4.51
N ARG A 178 -3.88 -1.28 3.40
CA ARG A 178 -4.38 -0.52 2.26
C ARG A 178 -3.30 0.36 1.60
N GLY A 179 -2.05 -0.12 1.58
CA GLY A 179 -0.92 0.55 0.96
C GLY A 179 -0.70 0.13 -0.49
N GLY A 180 -0.31 1.09 -1.32
CA GLY A 180 0.01 0.86 -2.71
C GLY A 180 0.32 2.16 -3.40
N TYR A 181 0.88 2.09 -4.59
CA TYR A 181 1.32 3.24 -5.34
C TYR A 181 1.11 3.08 -6.82
N PHE A 182 1.21 4.20 -7.54
CA PHE A 182 1.37 4.15 -8.99
C PHE A 182 2.49 5.07 -9.48
N GLU A 183 3.08 4.66 -10.60
CA GLU A 183 4.06 5.41 -11.37
C GLU A 183 3.40 5.85 -12.68
N MET A 184 3.64 7.09 -13.10
CA MET A 184 3.18 7.62 -14.38
C MET A 184 4.38 7.84 -15.31
N THR A 185 4.30 7.32 -16.53
CA THR A 185 5.32 7.48 -17.56
C THR A 185 4.70 8.11 -18.81
N ASN A 186 5.37 9.12 -19.36
CA ASN A 186 4.96 9.88 -20.56
C ASN A 186 3.58 10.56 -20.46
N ILE A 187 3.03 10.75 -19.25
CA ILE A 187 1.75 11.45 -19.05
C ILE A 187 1.97 12.99 -19.16
N PRO A 188 1.20 13.71 -19.99
CA PRO A 188 1.34 15.15 -20.13
C PRO A 188 1.15 15.90 -18.79
N PRO A 189 1.92 16.96 -18.50
CA PRO A 189 1.86 17.67 -17.22
C PRO A 189 0.46 18.16 -16.83
N ARG A 190 -0.32 18.69 -17.78
CA ARG A 190 -1.70 19.13 -17.51
C ARG A 190 -2.61 17.97 -17.07
N THR A 191 -2.40 16.77 -17.62
CA THR A 191 -3.13 15.57 -17.21
C THR A 191 -2.70 15.12 -15.81
N VAL A 192 -1.41 15.22 -15.51
CA VAL A 192 -0.86 14.96 -14.17
C VAL A 192 -1.47 15.89 -13.12
N ASP A 193 -1.65 17.18 -13.43
CA ASP A 193 -2.29 18.16 -12.53
C ASP A 193 -3.76 17.80 -12.24
N GLU A 194 -4.49 17.32 -13.25
CA GLU A 194 -5.88 16.86 -13.08
C GLU A 194 -5.97 15.60 -12.20
N ILE A 195 -5.02 14.67 -12.35
CA ILE A 195 -4.91 13.49 -11.48
C ILE A 195 -4.57 13.90 -10.04
N TYR A 196 -3.65 14.85 -9.87
CA TYR A 196 -3.32 15.41 -8.56
C TYR A 196 -4.53 16.06 -7.89
N LYS A 197 -5.31 16.84 -8.65
CA LYS A 197 -6.56 17.45 -8.18
C LYS A 197 -7.53 16.40 -7.64
N VAL A 198 -7.74 15.31 -8.38
CA VAL A 198 -8.60 14.19 -7.92
C VAL A 198 -8.04 13.53 -6.66
N ALA A 199 -6.74 13.25 -6.61
CA ALA A 199 -6.09 12.64 -5.44
C ALA A 199 -6.24 13.52 -4.18
N SER A 200 -6.18 14.84 -4.34
CA SER A 200 -6.25 15.81 -3.23
C SER A 200 -7.62 15.87 -2.55
N ILE A 201 -8.69 15.37 -3.18
CA ILE A 201 -10.04 15.32 -2.59
C ILE A 201 -10.06 14.47 -1.31
N SER A 202 -9.21 13.43 -1.26
CA SER A 202 -9.06 12.56 -0.08
C SER A 202 -7.94 13.02 0.87
N LEU A 203 -7.46 14.26 0.72
CA LEU A 203 -6.35 14.88 1.45
C LEU A 203 -5.03 14.14 1.24
N SER A 204 -4.81 13.03 1.95
CA SER A 204 -3.64 12.18 1.76
C SER A 204 -3.94 10.75 2.21
N PRO A 205 -3.24 9.76 1.66
CA PRO A 205 -3.39 8.39 2.13
C PRO A 205 -2.89 8.18 3.55
N ASN A 206 -3.36 7.10 4.19
CA ASN A 206 -2.97 6.82 5.56
C ASN A 206 -1.43 6.65 5.68
N VAL A 207 -0.84 7.34 6.65
CA VAL A 207 0.63 7.44 6.80
C VAL A 207 1.26 6.07 7.05
N LEU A 208 0.60 5.23 7.84
CA LEU A 208 1.09 3.90 8.18
C LEU A 208 1.26 3.01 6.94
N ALA A 209 0.33 3.06 5.99
CA ALA A 209 0.45 2.38 4.71
C ALA A 209 1.62 2.88 3.87
N GLN A 210 1.90 4.19 3.91
CA GLN A 210 3.05 4.76 3.23
C GLN A 210 4.36 4.24 3.86
N ILE A 211 4.42 4.12 5.19
CA ILE A 211 5.58 3.51 5.87
C ILE A 211 5.73 2.04 5.45
N PHE A 212 4.64 1.26 5.42
CA PHE A 212 4.66 -0.12 4.89
C PHE A 212 5.20 -0.19 3.46
N MET A 213 4.84 0.77 2.60
CA MET A 213 5.42 0.84 1.25
C MET A 213 6.92 1.11 1.27
N GLY A 214 7.39 2.08 2.07
CA GLY A 214 8.82 2.37 2.21
C GLY A 214 9.61 1.13 2.66
N LEU A 215 9.07 0.39 3.62
CA LEU A 215 9.66 -0.85 4.12
C LEU A 215 9.64 -1.98 3.08
N MET A 216 8.61 -2.05 2.23
CA MET A 216 8.51 -3.01 1.14
C MET A 216 9.55 -2.78 0.04
N VAL A 217 9.77 -1.53 -0.34
CA VAL A 217 10.70 -1.17 -1.42
C VAL A 217 12.14 -0.98 -0.95
N ASN A 218 12.33 -0.84 0.37
CA ASN A 218 13.61 -0.69 1.02
C ASN A 218 13.75 -1.59 2.26
N PRO A 219 13.76 -2.93 2.07
CA PRO A 219 13.88 -3.91 3.17
C PRO A 219 15.29 -3.87 3.82
N PRO A 220 15.47 -4.57 4.95
CA PRO A 220 16.79 -4.75 5.58
C PRO A 220 17.86 -5.21 4.58
N LYS A 221 19.10 -4.78 4.78
CA LYS A 221 20.28 -5.12 3.97
C LYS A 221 21.08 -6.26 4.62
N PRO A 222 21.92 -6.99 3.86
CA PRO A 222 22.67 -8.13 4.40
C PRO A 222 23.41 -7.92 5.72
N ASP A 223 23.85 -6.69 6.01
CA ASP A 223 24.58 -6.35 7.24
C ASP A 223 23.67 -5.83 8.38
N ASP A 224 22.35 -5.73 8.16
CA ASP A 224 21.39 -5.29 9.16
C ASP A 224 21.00 -6.43 10.11
N PHE A 225 20.80 -6.11 11.40
CA PHE A 225 20.43 -7.08 12.44
C PHE A 225 19.19 -7.91 12.11
N SER A 226 18.20 -7.32 11.44
CA SER A 226 16.95 -8.00 11.11
C SER A 226 16.98 -8.76 9.78
N TYR A 227 18.09 -8.75 9.04
CA TYR A 227 18.16 -9.29 7.67
C TYR A 227 17.89 -10.79 7.59
N ASP A 228 18.63 -11.59 8.36
CA ASP A 228 18.51 -13.04 8.30
C ASP A 228 17.10 -13.51 8.68
N GLN A 229 16.52 -12.88 9.71
CA GLN A 229 15.14 -13.14 10.09
C GLN A 229 14.18 -12.74 8.96
N TYR A 230 14.31 -11.53 8.41
CA TYR A 230 13.46 -11.06 7.32
C TYR A 230 13.49 -11.97 6.09
N ILE A 231 14.67 -12.47 5.72
CA ILE A 231 14.81 -13.42 4.59
C ILE A 231 14.18 -14.78 4.91
N SER A 232 14.29 -15.27 6.16
CA SER A 232 13.67 -16.54 6.56
C SER A 232 12.14 -16.50 6.60
N GLU A 233 11.55 -15.31 6.79
CA GLU A 233 10.11 -15.10 6.82
C GLU A 233 9.48 -14.92 5.43
N ARG A 234 10.31 -14.72 4.39
CA ARG A 234 9.90 -14.45 3.00
C ARG A 234 9.69 -15.72 2.18
#